data_AF-A0A815GTX4-F1
#
_entry.id   AF-A0A815GTX4-F1
#
_cell.length_a   1.000
_cell.length_b   1.000
_cell.length_c   1.000
_cell.angle_alpha   90.00
_cell.angle_beta   90.00
_cell.angle_gamma   90.00
#
_symmetry.space_group_name_H-M   'P 1'
#
loop_
_entity.id
_entity.type
_entity.pdbx_description
1 polymer ?
#
loop_
_entity_poly.entity_id
_entity_poly.type
_entity_poly.pdbx_seq_one_letter_code
_entity_poly.pdbx_strand_id
1 'polypeptide(L)'
;MAKRCLIETCKREAETYCYHCSQDVCTKHYLEHKKSIQEQLHPLIDEMNSIYDRLNHGDKDQSKSLPHYFIDVYSQVDQWRADCHDRIDIVYRRARSQIETIVKSHQNELTQKAISNLESLEKMRQQLRALLKDGDVTHRQLEALKRQLEEFKKKEQEAIKYPDIRIITLKFDIEKHINITTDDKHPMEKQQQLKCPQKSPSNKNLSMHHRLAGWPSSGQVNDKCPMCSQVFPFSMTMAERTVHINDHLPD
;
A
#
# COMPACT_ATOMS: atom_id res chain seq x y z
N MET A 1 -48.58 73.90 1.38
CA MET A 1 -48.60 73.39 -0.01
C MET A 1 -48.66 71.88 0.06
N ALA A 2 -49.63 71.24 -0.59
CA ALA A 2 -49.70 69.78 -0.62
C ALA A 2 -48.52 69.23 -1.45
N LYS A 3 -47.82 68.23 -0.91
CA LYS A 3 -46.74 67.57 -1.62
C LYS A 3 -47.32 66.78 -2.79
N ARG A 4 -46.67 66.78 -3.95
CA ARG A 4 -47.07 65.96 -5.10
C ARG A 4 -46.44 64.58 -5.00
N CYS A 5 -47.13 63.57 -5.53
CA CYS A 5 -46.56 62.23 -5.71
C CYS A 5 -45.28 62.32 -6.56
N LEU A 6 -44.18 61.73 -6.08
CA LEU A 6 -42.86 61.81 -6.73
C LEU A 6 -42.72 60.97 -8.01
N ILE A 7 -43.73 60.14 -8.33
CA ILE A 7 -43.78 59.42 -9.60
C ILE A 7 -44.12 60.41 -10.71
N GLU A 8 -43.20 60.58 -11.67
CA GLU A 8 -43.19 61.64 -12.69
C GLU A 8 -44.50 61.75 -13.51
N THR A 9 -45.19 60.63 -13.70
CA THR A 9 -46.45 60.56 -14.47
C THR A 9 -47.69 60.84 -13.62
N CYS A 10 -47.54 61.06 -12.31
CA CYS A 10 -48.63 61.22 -11.37
C CYS A 10 -48.92 62.70 -11.06
N LYS A 11 -50.17 63.12 -11.27
CA LYS A 11 -50.65 64.47 -10.90
C LYS A 11 -51.33 64.53 -9.52
N ARG A 12 -51.39 63.41 -8.79
CA ARG A 12 -52.08 63.31 -7.49
C ARG A 12 -51.19 63.82 -6.36
N GLU A 13 -51.83 64.28 -5.29
CA GLU A 13 -51.13 64.65 -4.07
C GLU A 13 -50.54 63.41 -3.39
N ALA A 14 -49.39 63.58 -2.76
CA ALA A 14 -48.78 62.55 -1.94
C ALA A 14 -49.54 62.47 -0.61
N GLU A 15 -50.00 61.27 -0.29
CA GLU A 15 -50.77 60.97 0.91
C GLU A 15 -49.97 60.05 1.86
N THR A 16 -48.95 59.37 1.33
CA THR A 16 -48.21 58.32 2.02
C THR A 16 -46.72 58.42 1.71
N TYR A 17 -45.88 58.19 2.72
CA TYR A 17 -44.43 58.10 2.55
C TYR A 17 -43.99 56.63 2.57
N CYS A 18 -43.35 56.16 1.50
CA CYS A 18 -42.72 54.85 1.49
C CYS A 18 -41.32 54.96 2.10
N TYR A 19 -41.12 54.42 3.31
CA TYR A 19 -39.81 54.42 3.98
C TYR A 19 -38.75 53.60 3.24
N HIS A 20 -39.15 52.53 2.54
CA HIS A 20 -38.19 51.69 1.81
C HIS A 20 -37.62 52.39 0.58
N CYS A 21 -38.47 53.12 -0.16
CA CYS A 21 -38.05 53.89 -1.34
C CYS A 21 -37.63 55.33 -0.99
N SER A 22 -37.86 55.77 0.24
CA SER A 22 -37.70 57.17 0.69
C SER A 22 -38.43 58.19 -0.20
N GLN A 23 -39.68 57.88 -0.56
CA GLN A 23 -40.47 58.68 -1.51
C GLN A 23 -41.89 58.98 -0.99
N ASP A 24 -42.30 60.23 -1.14
CA ASP A 24 -43.68 60.70 -1.00
C ASP A 24 -44.51 60.27 -2.22
N VAL A 25 -45.48 59.38 -2.02
CA VAL A 25 -46.32 58.80 -3.07
C VAL A 25 -47.81 58.90 -2.72
N CYS A 26 -48.68 58.92 -3.73
CA CYS A 26 -50.12 58.81 -3.49
C CYS A 26 -50.49 57.37 -3.09
N THR A 27 -51.63 57.21 -2.40
CA THR A 27 -52.10 55.89 -1.92
C THR A 27 -52.17 54.83 -3.03
N LYS A 28 -52.56 55.22 -4.25
CA LYS A 28 -52.62 54.30 -5.40
C LYS A 28 -51.24 53.69 -5.70
N HIS A 29 -50.22 54.53 -5.86
CA HIS A 29 -48.87 54.05 -6.18
C HIS A 29 -48.21 53.32 -5.02
N TYR A 30 -48.54 53.68 -3.78
CA TYR A 30 -48.10 52.92 -2.61
C TYR A 30 -48.66 51.48 -2.64
N LEU A 31 -49.95 51.32 -2.96
CA LEU A 31 -50.58 50.00 -3.07
C LEU A 31 -50.04 49.19 -4.26
N GLU A 32 -49.79 49.83 -5.41
CA GLU A 32 -49.16 49.18 -6.57
C GLU A 32 -47.73 48.73 -6.25
N HIS A 33 -46.95 49.57 -5.57
CA HIS A 33 -45.60 49.23 -5.12
C HIS A 33 -45.61 48.06 -4.13
N LYS A 34 -46.48 48.10 -3.12
CA LYS A 34 -46.65 47.00 -2.16
C LYS A 34 -47.03 45.70 -2.86
N LYS A 35 -47.96 45.76 -3.82
CA LYS A 35 -48.38 44.61 -4.62
C LYS A 35 -47.22 44.05 -5.45
N SER A 36 -46.44 44.92 -6.11
CA SER A 36 -45.26 44.51 -6.89
C SER A 36 -44.18 43.83 -6.03
N ILE A 37 -43.95 44.29 -4.80
CA ILE A 37 -43.04 43.62 -3.85
C ILE A 37 -43.60 42.25 -3.44
N GLN A 38 -44.90 42.17 -3.14
CA GLN A 38 -45.53 40.92 -2.75
C GLN A 38 -45.52 39.88 -3.89
N GLU A 39 -45.67 40.33 -5.13
CA GLU A 39 -45.59 39.46 -6.32
C GLU A 39 -44.18 38.89 -6.54
N GLN A 40 -43.12 39.57 -6.10
CA GLN A 40 -41.74 39.07 -6.16
C GLN A 40 -41.43 38.00 -5.11
N LEU A 41 -42.21 37.93 -4.03
CA LEU A 41 -41.95 36.99 -2.93
C LEU A 41 -42.22 35.53 -3.36
N HIS A 42 -43.25 35.29 -4.15
CA HIS A 42 -43.61 33.94 -4.59
C HIS A 42 -42.51 33.28 -5.45
N PRO A 43 -41.99 33.91 -6.51
CA PRO A 43 -40.86 33.37 -7.29
C PRO A 43 -39.62 33.08 -6.46
N LEU A 44 -39.30 33.91 -5.47
CA LEU A 44 -38.15 33.71 -4.59
C LEU A 44 -38.33 32.49 -3.69
N ILE A 45 -39.54 32.27 -3.17
CA ILE A 45 -39.87 31.07 -2.39
C ILE A 45 -39.75 29.83 -3.26
N ASP A 46 -40.25 29.87 -4.50
CA ASP A 46 -40.16 28.76 -5.43
C ASP A 46 -38.71 28.44 -5.82
N GLU A 47 -37.87 29.45 -6.04
CA GLU A 47 -36.44 29.27 -6.32
C GLU A 47 -35.71 28.66 -5.11
N MET A 48 -35.98 29.17 -3.91
CA MET A 48 -35.40 28.64 -2.67
C MET A 48 -35.82 27.19 -2.43
N ASN A 49 -37.10 26.87 -2.62
CA ASN A 49 -37.61 25.51 -2.50
C ASN A 49 -37.00 24.59 -3.56
N SER A 50 -36.83 25.06 -4.80
CA SER A 50 -36.15 24.32 -5.85
C SER A 50 -34.69 24.01 -5.51
N ILE A 51 -33.96 24.98 -4.94
CA ILE A 51 -32.58 24.76 -4.46
C ILE A 51 -32.59 23.74 -3.31
N TYR A 52 -33.49 23.90 -2.33
CA TYR A 52 -33.62 22.98 -1.21
C TYR A 52 -33.93 21.56 -1.67
N ASP A 53 -34.85 21.39 -2.61
CA ASP A 53 -35.21 20.09 -3.16
C ASP A 53 -34.06 19.46 -3.93
N ARG A 54 -33.30 20.23 -4.74
CA ARG A 54 -32.09 19.72 -5.40
C ARG A 54 -31.03 19.27 -4.40
N LEU A 55 -30.81 19.99 -3.31
CA LEU A 55 -29.83 19.60 -2.28
C LEU A 55 -30.32 18.40 -1.44
N ASN A 56 -31.62 18.32 -1.16
CA ASN A 56 -32.20 17.29 -0.30
C ASN A 56 -32.58 16.00 -1.06
N HIS A 57 -32.74 16.07 -2.39
CA HIS A 57 -33.17 14.94 -3.22
C HIS A 57 -32.20 14.62 -4.37
N GLY A 58 -31.38 15.57 -4.83
CA GLY A 58 -30.43 15.37 -5.94
C GLY A 58 -29.30 14.38 -5.65
N ASP A 59 -29.08 14.02 -4.39
CA ASP A 59 -28.07 13.06 -3.96
C ASP A 59 -28.61 11.68 -3.54
N LYS A 60 -29.94 11.51 -3.46
CA LYS A 60 -30.52 10.23 -3.00
C LYS A 60 -30.37 9.11 -4.02
N ASP A 61 -30.26 9.42 -5.31
CA ASP A 61 -29.96 8.44 -6.37
C ASP A 61 -28.45 8.26 -6.61
N GLN A 62 -27.60 9.22 -6.23
CA GLN A 62 -26.14 9.08 -6.31
C GLN A 62 -25.54 8.33 -5.11
N SER A 63 -26.30 8.16 -4.02
CA SER A 63 -25.90 7.53 -2.76
C SER A 63 -25.45 6.05 -2.83
N LYS A 64 -25.42 5.41 -4.00
CA LYS A 64 -24.99 3.99 -4.13
C LYS A 64 -23.74 3.76 -4.98
N SER A 65 -23.32 4.72 -5.77
CA SER A 65 -22.06 4.62 -6.52
C SER A 65 -21.01 5.47 -5.84
N LEU A 66 -19.89 4.86 -5.45
CA LEU A 66 -18.69 5.60 -5.06
C LEU A 66 -18.41 6.67 -6.11
N PRO A 67 -18.09 7.92 -5.73
CA PRO A 67 -17.73 8.95 -6.68
C PRO A 67 -16.63 8.45 -7.61
N HIS A 68 -16.68 8.79 -8.90
CA HIS A 68 -15.75 8.27 -9.91
C HIS A 68 -14.27 8.43 -9.51
N TYR A 69 -13.92 9.54 -8.85
CA TYR A 69 -12.56 9.77 -8.36
C TYR A 69 -12.10 8.76 -7.30
N PHE A 70 -13.00 8.16 -6.51
CA PHE A 70 -12.65 7.07 -5.59
C PHE A 70 -12.28 5.80 -6.36
N ILE A 71 -13.00 5.49 -7.43
CA ILE A 71 -12.74 4.31 -8.28
C ILE A 71 -11.34 4.43 -8.91
N ASP A 72 -10.99 5.61 -9.40
CA ASP A 72 -9.69 5.86 -10.04
C ASP A 72 -8.51 5.74 -9.05
N VAL A 73 -8.66 6.22 -7.81
CA VAL A 73 -7.61 6.11 -6.78
C VAL A 73 -7.42 4.66 -6.34
N TYR A 74 -8.51 3.90 -6.15
CA TYR A 74 -8.40 2.47 -5.84
C TYR A 74 -7.71 1.71 -6.98
N SER A 75 -8.06 1.98 -8.24
CA SER A 75 -7.40 1.37 -9.39
C SER A 75 -5.90 1.68 -9.43
N GLN A 76 -5.46 2.87 -9.03
CA GLN A 76 -4.03 3.21 -8.95
C GLN A 76 -3.31 2.41 -7.88
N VAL A 77 -3.92 2.22 -6.71
CA VAL A 77 -3.36 1.39 -5.62
C VAL A 77 -3.27 -0.08 -6.05
N ASP A 78 -4.32 -0.59 -6.71
CA ASP A 78 -4.34 -1.97 -7.21
C ASP A 78 -3.28 -2.19 -8.30
N GLN A 79 -3.11 -1.23 -9.22
CA GLN A 79 -2.06 -1.27 -10.23
C GLN A 79 -0.67 -1.25 -9.58
N TRP A 80 -0.42 -0.35 -8.63
CA TRP A 80 0.85 -0.30 -7.89
C TRP A 80 1.14 -1.63 -7.18
N ARG A 81 0.13 -2.25 -6.58
CA ARG A 81 0.26 -3.57 -5.95
C ARG A 81 0.65 -4.64 -6.98
N ALA A 82 -0.03 -4.68 -8.13
CA ALA A 82 0.26 -5.64 -9.20
C ALA A 82 1.71 -5.47 -9.70
N ASP A 83 2.12 -4.24 -9.99
CA ASP A 83 3.48 -3.92 -10.46
C ASP A 83 4.55 -4.34 -9.42
N CYS A 84 4.28 -4.17 -8.13
CA CYS A 84 5.19 -4.61 -7.07
C CYS A 84 5.34 -6.13 -7.05
N HIS A 85 4.23 -6.87 -7.15
CA HIS A 85 4.26 -8.33 -7.21
C HIS A 85 5.04 -8.83 -8.42
N ASP A 86 4.82 -8.24 -9.60
CA ASP A 86 5.54 -8.60 -10.81
C ASP A 86 7.05 -8.40 -10.68
N ARG A 87 7.47 -7.28 -10.07
CA ARG A 87 8.89 -7.00 -9.79
C ARG A 87 9.48 -8.02 -8.82
N ILE A 88 8.75 -8.37 -7.76
CA ILE A 88 9.17 -9.41 -6.81
C ILE A 88 9.37 -10.74 -7.54
N ASP A 89 8.43 -11.12 -8.41
CA ASP A 89 8.50 -12.37 -9.16
C ASP A 89 9.65 -12.41 -10.15
N ILE A 90 10.00 -11.27 -10.77
CA ILE A 90 11.19 -11.16 -11.62
C ILE A 90 12.46 -11.39 -10.79
N VAL A 91 12.59 -10.74 -9.64
CA VAL A 91 13.77 -10.89 -8.76
C VAL A 91 13.86 -12.32 -8.24
N TYR A 92 12.74 -12.91 -7.81
CA TYR A 92 12.67 -14.29 -7.36
C TYR A 92 13.12 -15.27 -8.45
N ARG A 93 12.57 -15.15 -9.67
CA ARG A 93 12.95 -16.02 -10.79
C ARG A 93 14.43 -15.90 -11.14
N ARG A 94 14.98 -14.67 -11.12
CA ARG A 94 16.41 -14.43 -11.35
C ARG A 94 17.28 -15.09 -10.28
N ALA A 95 16.97 -14.86 -9.00
CA ALA A 95 17.74 -15.45 -7.89
C ALA A 95 17.71 -16.98 -7.94
N ARG A 96 16.55 -17.57 -8.20
CA ARG A 96 16.40 -19.02 -8.38
C ARG A 96 17.23 -19.54 -9.54
N SER A 97 17.19 -18.87 -10.70
CA SER A 97 17.97 -19.26 -11.87
C SER A 97 19.49 -19.19 -11.60
N GLN A 98 19.95 -18.19 -10.83
CA GLN A 98 21.35 -18.09 -10.42
C GLN A 98 21.76 -19.26 -9.52
N ILE A 99 20.94 -19.60 -8.52
CA ILE A 99 21.19 -20.76 -7.64
C ILE A 99 21.26 -22.05 -8.46
N GLU A 100 20.28 -22.27 -9.35
CA GLU A 100 20.26 -23.46 -10.22
C GLU A 100 21.50 -23.54 -11.11
N THR A 101 21.99 -22.40 -11.60
CA THR A 101 23.21 -22.32 -12.42
C THR A 101 24.44 -22.71 -11.62
N ILE A 102 24.59 -22.18 -10.40
CA ILE A 102 25.70 -22.50 -9.50
C ILE A 102 25.70 -23.99 -9.17
N VAL A 103 24.53 -24.54 -8.80
CA VAL A 103 24.39 -25.96 -8.48
C VAL A 103 24.73 -26.84 -9.68
N LYS A 104 24.22 -26.51 -10.88
CA LYS A 104 24.51 -27.27 -12.11
C LYS A 104 25.99 -27.20 -12.48
N SER A 105 26.63 -26.04 -12.36
CA SER A 105 28.07 -25.89 -12.60
C SER A 105 28.87 -26.80 -11.69
N HIS A 106 28.57 -26.77 -10.39
CA HIS A 106 29.26 -27.61 -9.41
C HIS A 106 29.05 -29.10 -9.66
N GLN A 107 27.82 -29.50 -10.01
CA GLN A 107 27.51 -30.88 -10.34
C GLN A 107 28.26 -31.35 -11.60
N ASN A 108 28.39 -30.49 -12.61
CA ASN A 108 29.18 -30.77 -13.79
C ASN A 108 30.67 -30.93 -13.45
N GLU A 109 31.21 -30.06 -12.60
CA GLU A 109 32.61 -30.15 -12.14
C GLU A 109 32.88 -31.46 -11.39
N LEU A 110 31.98 -31.87 -10.48
CA LEU A 110 32.09 -33.15 -9.77
C LEU A 110 32.03 -34.34 -10.73
N THR A 111 31.13 -34.29 -11.71
CA THR A 111 31.00 -35.33 -12.73
C THR A 111 32.25 -35.42 -13.60
N GLN A 112 32.80 -34.29 -14.04
CA GLN A 112 34.03 -34.23 -14.82
C GLN A 112 35.24 -34.72 -14.00
N LYS A 113 35.33 -34.35 -12.72
CA LYS A 113 36.37 -34.86 -11.81
C LYS A 113 36.27 -36.38 -11.68
N ALA A 114 35.07 -36.93 -11.53
CA ALA A 114 34.86 -38.37 -11.46
C ALA A 114 35.27 -39.09 -12.75
N ILE A 115 34.91 -38.55 -13.93
CA ILE A 115 35.31 -39.11 -15.23
C ILE A 115 36.84 -39.09 -15.38
N SER A 116 37.48 -37.95 -15.13
CA SER A 116 38.94 -37.80 -15.20
C SER A 116 39.69 -38.75 -14.26
N ASN A 117 39.14 -38.95 -13.06
CA ASN A 117 39.66 -39.90 -12.08
C ASN A 117 39.57 -41.35 -12.59
N LEU A 118 38.44 -41.75 -13.17
CA LEU A 118 38.26 -43.09 -13.76
C LEU A 118 39.20 -43.33 -14.94
N GLU A 119 39.37 -42.35 -15.83
CA GLU A 119 40.33 -42.44 -16.95
C GLU A 119 41.77 -42.59 -16.45
N SER A 120 42.14 -41.88 -15.39
CA SER A 120 43.46 -41.98 -14.77
C SER A 120 43.70 -43.36 -14.15
N LEU A 121 42.70 -43.92 -13.47
CA LEU A 121 42.75 -45.30 -12.96
C LEU A 121 42.88 -46.32 -14.09
N GLU A 122 42.14 -46.15 -15.19
CA GLU A 122 42.21 -47.07 -16.32
C GLU A 122 43.59 -47.03 -16.99
N LYS A 123 44.21 -45.85 -17.11
CA LYS A 123 45.60 -45.72 -17.58
C LYS A 123 46.59 -46.46 -16.68
N MET A 124 46.49 -46.29 -15.36
CA MET A 124 47.34 -47.05 -14.42
C MET A 124 47.10 -48.56 -14.54
N ARG A 125 45.84 -48.99 -14.70
CA ARG A 125 45.48 -50.41 -14.90
C ARG A 125 46.11 -50.97 -16.18
N GLN A 126 46.10 -50.19 -17.26
CA GLN A 126 46.73 -50.57 -18.53
C GLN A 126 48.26 -50.66 -18.41
N GLN A 127 48.90 -49.71 -17.73
CA GLN A 127 50.34 -49.74 -17.44
C GLN A 127 50.72 -50.98 -16.62
N LEU A 128 49.93 -51.31 -15.59
CA LEU A 128 50.16 -52.49 -14.76
C LEU A 128 50.02 -53.78 -15.58
N ARG A 129 49.03 -53.87 -16.48
CA ARG A 129 48.88 -55.01 -17.40
C ARG A 129 50.03 -55.14 -18.39
N ALA A 130 50.55 -54.04 -18.90
CA ALA A 130 51.71 -54.04 -19.81
C ALA A 130 52.94 -54.60 -19.10
N LEU A 131 53.26 -54.08 -17.91
CA LEU A 131 54.37 -54.57 -17.08
C LEU A 131 54.23 -56.05 -16.72
N LEU A 132 53.01 -56.52 -16.40
CA LEU A 132 52.75 -57.94 -16.16
C LEU A 132 53.01 -58.81 -17.40
N LYS A 133 52.71 -58.30 -18.60
CA LYS A 133 52.90 -59.02 -19.87
C LYS A 133 54.38 -59.08 -20.27
N ASP A 134 55.13 -58.02 -20.02
CA ASP A 134 56.55 -57.93 -20.37
C ASP A 134 57.43 -58.85 -19.51
N GLY A 135 56.94 -59.28 -18.34
CA GLY A 135 57.57 -60.31 -17.49
C GLY A 135 58.83 -59.87 -16.75
N ASP A 136 59.36 -58.68 -17.07
CA ASP A 136 60.49 -58.04 -16.39
C ASP A 136 60.08 -56.65 -15.89
N VAL A 137 59.87 -56.53 -14.56
CA VAL A 137 59.44 -55.29 -13.91
C VAL A 137 60.57 -54.78 -13.05
N THR A 138 61.09 -53.59 -13.39
CA THR A 138 62.12 -52.94 -12.57
C THR A 138 61.53 -52.44 -11.25
N HIS A 139 62.32 -52.49 -10.17
CA HIS A 139 61.94 -51.91 -8.87
C HIS A 139 61.50 -50.44 -8.99
N ARG A 140 62.13 -49.69 -9.91
CA ARG A 140 61.80 -48.28 -10.17
C ARG A 140 60.40 -48.09 -10.77
N GLN A 141 59.97 -48.97 -11.68
CA GLN A 141 58.62 -48.94 -12.26
C GLN A 141 57.55 -49.29 -11.22
N LEU A 142 57.82 -50.29 -10.37
CA LEU A 142 56.91 -50.68 -9.30
C LEU A 142 56.72 -49.55 -8.27
N GLU A 143 57.80 -48.91 -7.84
CA GLU A 143 57.74 -47.76 -6.92
C GLU A 143 57.03 -46.55 -7.54
N ALA A 144 57.19 -46.32 -8.85
CA ALA A 144 56.46 -45.26 -9.55
C ALA A 144 54.94 -45.49 -9.52
N LEU A 145 54.48 -46.71 -9.81
CA LEU A 145 53.06 -47.06 -9.76
C LEU A 145 52.48 -47.00 -8.34
N LYS A 146 53.22 -47.46 -7.33
CA LYS A 146 52.80 -47.33 -5.93
C LYS A 146 52.62 -45.86 -5.54
N ARG A 147 53.55 -44.97 -5.93
CA ARG A 147 53.42 -43.54 -5.68
C ARG A 147 52.19 -42.93 -6.35
N GLN A 148 51.94 -43.28 -7.62
CA GLN A 148 50.76 -42.81 -8.34
C GLN A 148 49.46 -43.29 -7.69
N LEU A 149 49.41 -44.54 -7.21
CA LEU A 149 48.26 -45.09 -6.50
C LEU A 149 48.01 -44.39 -5.16
N GLU A 150 49.07 -44.13 -4.37
CA GLU A 150 48.93 -43.40 -3.11
C GLU A 150 48.52 -41.93 -3.32
N GLU A 151 49.03 -41.27 -4.35
CA GLU A 151 48.58 -39.92 -4.72
C GLU A 151 47.10 -39.93 -5.13
N PHE A 152 46.66 -40.95 -5.86
CA PHE A 152 45.26 -41.10 -6.26
C PHE A 152 44.35 -41.35 -5.04
N LYS A 153 44.72 -42.26 -4.13
CA LYS A 153 43.99 -42.48 -2.87
C LYS A 153 43.83 -41.19 -2.06
N LYS A 154 44.88 -40.37 -2.02
CA LYS A 154 44.84 -39.08 -1.32
C LYS A 154 43.83 -38.13 -1.98
N LYS A 155 43.79 -38.06 -3.31
CA LYS A 155 42.82 -37.24 -4.08
C LYS A 155 41.38 -37.73 -3.93
N GLU A 156 41.17 -39.04 -3.79
CA GLU A 156 39.86 -39.63 -3.51
C GLU A 156 39.36 -39.28 -2.11
N GLN A 157 40.26 -39.24 -1.11
CA GLN A 157 39.93 -38.92 0.28
C GLN A 157 39.71 -37.41 0.52
N GLU A 158 40.00 -36.54 -0.45
CA GLU A 158 39.66 -35.12 -0.34
C GLU A 158 38.14 -34.96 -0.29
N ALA A 159 37.64 -34.48 0.86
CA ALA A 159 36.21 -34.25 1.06
C ALA A 159 35.62 -33.38 -0.06
N ILE A 160 34.51 -33.84 -0.64
CA ILE A 160 33.73 -33.08 -1.61
C ILE A 160 33.24 -31.81 -0.90
N LYS A 161 33.83 -30.65 -1.25
CA LYS A 161 33.38 -29.35 -0.75
C LYS A 161 32.20 -28.91 -1.60
N TYR A 162 31.06 -28.69 -0.95
CA TYR A 162 29.89 -28.07 -1.57
C TYR A 162 29.99 -26.54 -1.45
N PRO A 163 29.47 -25.79 -2.43
CA PRO A 163 29.40 -24.33 -2.32
C PRO A 163 28.47 -23.94 -1.17
N ASP A 164 28.93 -23.05 -0.28
CA ASP A 164 28.08 -22.41 0.74
C ASP A 164 27.31 -21.28 0.06
N ILE A 165 26.04 -21.54 -0.28
CA ILE A 165 25.17 -20.56 -0.93
C ILE A 165 24.30 -19.91 0.14
N ARG A 166 24.46 -18.60 0.31
CA ARG A 166 23.68 -17.80 1.26
C ARG A 166 22.92 -16.70 0.53
N ILE A 167 21.66 -16.51 0.91
CA ILE A 167 20.81 -15.44 0.41
C ILE A 167 20.75 -14.35 1.48
N ILE A 168 21.21 -13.16 1.14
CA ILE A 168 21.10 -11.97 2.00
C ILE A 168 19.96 -11.12 1.45
N THR A 169 18.91 -10.95 2.25
CA THR A 169 17.79 -10.08 1.90
C THR A 169 17.90 -8.76 2.65
N LEU A 170 17.70 -7.65 1.94
CA LEU A 170 17.60 -6.32 2.55
C LEU A 170 16.14 -6.05 2.90
N LYS A 171 15.91 -5.38 4.04
CA LYS A 171 14.56 -4.96 4.43
C LYS A 171 14.10 -3.84 3.50
N PHE A 172 12.87 -3.96 3.01
CA PHE A 172 12.21 -2.96 2.18
C PHE A 172 11.17 -2.21 3.01
N ASP A 173 11.26 -0.90 3.04
CA ASP A 173 10.38 -0.02 3.81
C ASP A 173 9.22 0.45 2.92
N ILE A 174 8.07 -0.21 3.07
CA ILE A 174 6.89 0.01 2.23
C ILE A 174 6.27 1.39 2.50
N GLU A 175 6.37 1.91 3.72
CA GLU A 175 5.74 3.18 4.12
C GLU A 175 6.33 4.39 3.40
N LYS A 176 7.58 4.29 2.92
CA LYS A 176 8.24 5.33 2.13
C LYS A 176 7.82 5.36 0.66
N HIS A 177 7.04 4.39 0.20
CA HIS A 177 6.74 4.20 -1.22
C HIS A 177 5.28 4.46 -1.59
N ILE A 178 4.41 4.71 -0.61
CA ILE A 178 3.05 5.18 -0.83
C ILE A 178 2.88 6.51 -0.11
N ASN A 179 2.55 7.57 -0.84
CA ASN A 179 2.15 8.85 -0.27
C ASN A 179 0.76 9.20 -0.79
N ILE A 180 -0.21 9.30 0.11
CA ILE A 180 -1.56 9.75 -0.21
C ILE A 180 -1.66 11.20 0.23
N THR A 181 -1.76 12.13 -0.72
CA THR A 181 -1.90 13.56 -0.45
C THR A 181 -3.30 14.04 -0.80
N THR A 182 -3.89 14.86 0.07
CA THR A 182 -5.10 15.65 -0.24
C THR A 182 -4.71 17.12 -0.36
N ASP A 183 -5.18 17.80 -1.42
CA ASP A 183 -4.97 19.24 -1.57
C ASP A 183 -5.94 20.03 -0.66
N ASP A 184 -5.76 19.92 0.66
CA ASP A 184 -6.48 20.76 1.63
C ASP A 184 -5.75 22.09 1.83
N LYS A 185 -5.64 22.90 0.78
CA LYS A 185 -5.21 24.30 0.87
C LYS A 185 -6.21 25.24 0.21
N HIS A 186 -7.34 25.43 0.89
CA HIS A 186 -8.08 26.69 0.84
C HIS A 186 -7.78 27.48 2.12
N PRO A 187 -7.37 28.77 2.05
CA PRO A 187 -7.00 29.53 3.24
C PRO A 187 -8.25 29.89 4.04
N MET A 188 -8.58 29.09 5.05
CA MET A 188 -9.53 29.50 6.08
C MET A 188 -8.79 30.33 7.13
N GLU A 189 -9.29 31.55 7.27
CA GLU A 189 -8.94 32.54 8.27
C GLU A 189 -8.78 31.96 9.69
N LYS A 190 -7.91 32.65 10.43
CA LYS A 190 -7.53 32.40 11.80
C LYS A 190 -8.71 32.01 12.69
N GLN A 191 -8.49 30.90 13.38
CA GLN A 191 -9.14 30.50 14.61
C GLN A 191 -9.44 31.69 15.54
N GLN A 192 -10.72 31.91 15.85
CA GLN A 192 -11.10 32.39 17.17
C GLN A 192 -11.56 31.19 17.99
N GLN A 193 -10.69 30.76 18.90
CA GLN A 193 -11.03 29.91 20.02
C GLN A 193 -12.15 30.58 20.84
N LEU A 194 -13.33 29.98 20.87
CA LEU A 194 -14.30 30.22 21.93
C LEU A 194 -14.45 28.96 22.76
N LYS A 195 -14.00 29.10 24.02
CA LYS A 195 -13.96 28.11 25.08
C LYS A 195 -15.32 27.46 25.30
N CYS A 196 -15.26 26.15 25.48
CA CYS A 196 -16.30 25.31 26.04
C CYS A 196 -16.58 25.69 27.52
N PRO A 197 -17.84 25.73 27.99
CA PRO A 197 -18.14 25.50 29.38
C PRO A 197 -18.60 24.05 29.58
N GLN A 198 -17.76 23.30 30.28
CA GLN A 198 -18.08 21.97 30.81
C GLN A 198 -19.33 22.06 31.71
N LYS A 199 -20.34 21.21 31.44
CA LYS A 199 -21.36 20.87 32.43
C LYS A 199 -21.01 19.53 33.08
N SER A 200 -20.84 19.59 34.40
CA SER A 200 -20.70 18.48 35.34
C SER A 200 -21.84 17.46 35.27
N PRO A 201 -21.60 16.17 35.57
CA PRO A 201 -22.66 15.18 35.67
C PRO A 201 -23.36 15.28 37.03
N SER A 202 -24.68 15.51 37.04
CA SER A 202 -25.51 15.32 38.23
C SER A 202 -25.88 13.85 38.37
N ASN A 203 -25.32 13.23 39.39
CA ASN A 203 -25.62 11.90 39.88
C ASN A 203 -27.04 11.87 40.50
N LYS A 204 -27.94 11.02 40.00
CA LYS A 204 -29.13 10.57 40.76
C LYS A 204 -29.40 9.09 40.47
N ASN A 205 -29.07 8.29 41.48
CA ASN A 205 -29.62 6.97 41.71
C ASN A 205 -31.14 7.04 41.83
N LEU A 206 -31.85 6.12 41.15
CA LEU A 206 -33.10 5.56 41.63
C LEU A 206 -33.29 4.17 41.02
N SER A 207 -33.10 3.18 41.88
CA SER A 207 -33.55 1.80 41.72
C SER A 207 -35.01 1.71 42.19
N MET A 208 -35.87 1.04 41.42
CA MET A 208 -36.71 -0.03 41.98
C MET A 208 -37.35 -0.91 40.90
N HIS A 209 -37.56 -2.15 41.30
CA HIS A 209 -37.90 -3.38 40.58
C HIS A 209 -39.32 -3.45 40.00
N HIS A 210 -39.49 -4.25 38.93
CA HIS A 210 -40.38 -5.43 38.81
C HIS A 210 -40.12 -6.09 37.42
N ARG A 211 -39.51 -7.29 37.28
CA ARG A 211 -40.13 -8.65 37.17
C ARG A 211 -41.34 -8.68 36.20
N LEU A 212 -41.43 -9.46 35.12
CA LEU A 212 -41.04 -10.87 34.83
C LEU A 212 -41.19 -11.21 33.32
N ALA A 213 -40.63 -12.37 32.95
CA ALA A 213 -40.80 -13.20 31.72
C ALA A 213 -39.91 -12.86 30.51
N GLY A 214 -39.19 -13.77 29.85
CA GLY A 214 -38.97 -15.21 30.04
C GLY A 214 -38.20 -15.80 28.84
N TRP A 215 -37.01 -16.37 29.10
CA TRP A 215 -36.47 -17.65 28.54
C TRP A 215 -36.14 -17.78 27.02
N PRO A 216 -35.28 -18.75 26.59
CA PRO A 216 -33.88 -18.47 26.24
C PRO A 216 -33.46 -19.00 24.84
N SER A 217 -32.20 -18.74 24.41
CA SER A 217 -31.32 -19.60 23.56
C SER A 217 -30.13 -18.76 23.06
N SER A 218 -28.91 -18.93 23.60
CA SER A 218 -27.84 -19.89 23.20
C SER A 218 -27.06 -19.47 21.93
N GLY A 219 -25.75 -19.26 22.08
CA GLY A 219 -24.82 -19.16 20.95
C GLY A 219 -23.57 -18.32 21.21
N GLN A 220 -22.69 -18.76 22.10
CA GLN A 220 -21.30 -18.29 22.17
C GLN A 220 -20.55 -18.76 20.91
N VAL A 221 -19.86 -17.84 20.23
CA VAL A 221 -18.72 -18.19 19.37
C VAL A 221 -17.54 -17.33 19.81
N ASN A 222 -16.56 -18.01 20.41
CA ASN A 222 -15.20 -17.56 20.58
C ASN A 222 -14.53 -17.62 19.21
N ASP A 223 -13.92 -16.53 18.74
CA ASP A 223 -12.80 -16.63 17.81
C ASP A 223 -11.63 -15.79 18.32
N LYS A 224 -10.62 -16.54 18.79
CA LYS A 224 -9.30 -16.07 19.16
C LYS A 224 -8.55 -15.74 17.88
N CYS A 225 -8.02 -14.53 17.79
CA CYS A 225 -7.00 -14.15 16.82
C CYS A 225 -5.68 -14.88 17.15
N PRO A 226 -5.12 -15.74 16.28
CA PRO A 226 -3.79 -16.31 16.49
C PRO A 226 -2.77 -15.62 15.57
N MET A 227 -1.63 -15.23 16.15
CA MET A 227 -0.42 -14.66 15.52
C MET A 227 -0.13 -13.20 15.85
N CYS A 228 -0.04 -12.89 17.14
CA CYS A 228 0.80 -11.79 17.64
C CYS A 228 1.48 -12.27 18.92
N SER A 229 2.53 -13.08 18.79
CA SER A 229 3.47 -13.40 19.86
C SER A 229 4.71 -14.04 19.26
N GLN A 230 5.78 -13.26 19.08
CA GLN A 230 7.10 -13.63 19.59
C GLN A 230 8.05 -12.43 19.52
N VAL A 231 8.61 -12.10 20.67
CA VAL A 231 9.62 -11.07 20.90
C VAL A 231 10.90 -11.79 21.39
N PHE A 232 12.05 -11.21 21.01
CA PHE A 232 13.42 -11.30 21.58
C PHE A 232 14.37 -12.44 21.13
N PRO A 233 15.72 -12.32 21.26
CA PRO A 233 16.62 -11.12 21.37
C PRO A 233 17.93 -11.19 20.50
N PHE A 234 18.75 -10.12 20.58
CA PHE A 234 20.23 -9.95 20.38
C PHE A 234 21.09 -11.25 20.38
N SER A 235 22.26 -11.43 19.75
CA SER A 235 23.37 -10.58 19.24
C SER A 235 24.37 -11.42 18.41
N MET A 236 25.18 -10.80 17.53
CA MET A 236 26.67 -10.83 17.52
C MET A 236 27.21 -10.41 16.14
N THR A 237 28.06 -9.40 16.17
CA THR A 237 28.91 -8.88 15.09
C THR A 237 29.99 -9.87 14.69
N MET A 238 30.27 -10.02 13.38
CA MET A 238 31.62 -10.23 12.83
C MET A 238 31.70 -9.71 11.40
N ALA A 239 32.88 -9.19 11.07
CA ALA A 239 33.19 -8.34 9.92
C ALA A 239 32.90 -8.99 8.55
N GLU A 240 32.15 -8.29 7.71
CA GLU A 240 31.97 -8.60 6.30
C GLU A 240 32.92 -7.75 5.44
N ARG A 241 33.65 -8.41 4.54
CA ARG A 241 34.30 -7.74 3.40
C ARG A 241 33.23 -7.49 2.33
N THR A 242 32.90 -6.24 2.12
CA THR A 242 32.04 -5.77 1.03
C THR A 242 32.81 -5.86 -0.29
N VAL A 243 32.27 -6.56 -1.28
CA VAL A 243 32.68 -6.40 -2.68
C VAL A 243 31.64 -5.52 -3.35
N HIS A 244 31.98 -4.26 -3.60
CA HIS A 244 31.19 -3.37 -4.44
C HIS A 244 31.49 -3.69 -5.91
N ILE A 245 30.47 -4.01 -6.69
CA ILE A 245 30.53 -3.97 -8.14
C ILE A 245 29.62 -2.80 -8.57
N ASN A 246 30.26 -1.76 -9.10
CA ASN A 246 29.60 -0.63 -9.75
C ASN A 246 29.10 -1.09 -11.11
N ASP A 247 27.79 -1.06 -11.33
CA ASP A 247 27.22 -1.10 -12.67
C ASP A 247 26.99 0.34 -13.15
N HIS A 248 27.91 0.82 -13.98
CA HIS A 248 27.64 1.92 -14.89
C HIS A 248 26.77 1.38 -16.04
N LEU A 249 25.52 1.83 -16.11
CA LEU A 249 24.74 1.80 -17.35
C LEU A 249 25.24 2.92 -18.27
N PRO A 250 25.51 2.65 -19.56
CA PRO A 250 25.59 3.69 -20.57
C PRO A 250 24.20 4.08 -21.11
N ASP A 251 24.10 5.36 -21.50
CA ASP A 251 22.92 6.08 -22.03
C ASP A 251 22.25 5.43 -23.25
#